data_AF-A0A1M5MMN9-F1
#
_entry.id   AF-A0A1M5MMN9-F1
#
_cell.length_a   1.000
_cell.length_b   1.000
_cell.length_c   1.000
_cell.angle_alpha   90.00
_cell.angle_beta   90.00
_cell.angle_gamma   90.00
#
_symmetry.space_group_name_H-M   'P 1'
#
loop_
_entity.id
_entity.type
_entity.pdbx_description
1 polymer ?
#
loop_
_entity_poly.entity_id
_entity_poly.type
_entity_poly.pdbx_seq_one_letter_code
_entity_poly.pdbx_strand_id
1 'polypeptide(L)'
;MKFIKSLYLNNFFFYVLLGIIALFVCAFIFPNLYNAVWFIILVLITFLGLDILILYLAKTGIEAERITPEKLSNGDLNPINIQIKNHYTFPILVRIIDEIPFQFQVRNFKIAKRIKASEEKEIGYDLRPTERGEYHFGYLNIYVSSPLRLISRRFSFAKDQMVPTYPSYIQLRKYDLLAFSNNLYQYGIKKIRRIGHTMEFEQIKEYVQGDDLRTINWKATAKKNALMVNQFQDEKSQSVYLAIDKGRVMQMPFDGLSLLDYAINSTLVLANVILKKQDKAGIFAFSKKVENRVFAERRGSQMQKILETLYNIKTDFFESDYSRLYVDIKKNINQRSLIILYTNFETMDGLHRQLPYLKGIAKSHLLVVVFFQNTELNAIINKKTDTIQEVYDKVIAEKFMFEKRLIANELKKYGIHSVLTQPENLTLDAINKYLEIKARGIL
;
A
#
# COMPACT_ATOMS: atom_id res chain seq x y z
N MET A 1 -13.78 -30.26 30.25
CA MET A 1 -12.60 -30.13 29.35
C MET A 1 -12.10 -28.71 29.09
N LYS A 2 -12.87 -27.62 29.34
CA LYS A 2 -12.39 -26.23 29.13
C LYS A 2 -11.21 -25.85 30.05
N PHE A 3 -11.25 -26.25 31.32
CA PHE A 3 -10.18 -26.03 32.31
C PHE A 3 -8.81 -26.59 31.87
N ILE A 4 -8.79 -27.85 31.39
CA ILE A 4 -7.56 -28.50 30.93
C ILE A 4 -6.99 -27.81 29.68
N LYS A 5 -7.85 -27.32 28.78
CA LYS A 5 -7.43 -26.61 27.55
C LYS A 5 -6.87 -25.20 27.80
N SER A 6 -7.10 -24.64 28.99
CA SER A 6 -6.60 -23.31 29.40
C SER A 6 -5.42 -23.35 30.35
N LEU A 7 -5.08 -24.51 30.93
CA LEU A 7 -3.99 -24.64 31.89
C LEU A 7 -2.69 -25.08 31.21
N TYR A 8 -1.62 -24.34 31.43
CA TYR A 8 -0.29 -24.62 30.89
C TYR A 8 0.74 -24.59 32.01
N LEU A 9 1.64 -25.57 32.03
CA LEU A 9 2.79 -25.58 32.93
C LEU A 9 3.90 -24.70 32.33
N ASN A 10 4.53 -23.86 33.14
CA ASN A 10 5.64 -23.02 32.70
C ASN A 10 6.97 -23.76 32.78
N ASN A 11 7.97 -23.30 32.00
CA ASN A 11 9.34 -23.86 32.05
C ASN A 11 9.94 -23.83 33.46
N PHE A 12 9.58 -22.83 34.28
CA PHE A 12 10.03 -22.74 35.67
C PHE A 12 9.62 -23.95 36.50
N PHE A 13 8.38 -24.45 36.34
CA PHE A 13 7.94 -25.68 36.99
C PHE A 13 8.82 -26.88 36.62
N PHE A 14 9.16 -27.02 35.34
CA PHE A 14 10.03 -28.10 34.86
C PHE A 14 11.48 -27.97 35.37
N TYR A 15 12.01 -26.75 35.50
CA TYR A 15 13.33 -26.53 36.10
C TYR A 15 13.36 -26.91 37.59
N VAL A 16 12.33 -26.53 38.36
CA VAL A 16 12.21 -26.94 39.76
C VAL A 16 12.08 -28.45 39.87
N LEU A 17 11.28 -29.08 39.00
CA LEU A 17 11.12 -30.53 38.95
C LEU A 17 12.44 -31.25 38.63
N LEU A 18 13.22 -30.74 37.67
CA LEU A 18 14.53 -31.28 37.31
C LEU A 18 15.52 -31.16 38.49
N GLY A 19 15.52 -30.03 39.20
CA GLY A 19 16.30 -29.86 40.42
C GLY A 19 15.94 -30.86 41.52
N ILE A 20 14.64 -31.12 41.71
CA ILE A 20 14.15 -32.14 42.65
C ILE A 20 14.62 -33.53 42.25
N ILE A 21 14.56 -33.87 40.95
CA ILE A 21 15.06 -35.16 40.44
C ILE A 21 16.57 -35.30 40.72
N ALA A 22 17.37 -34.26 40.47
CA ALA A 22 18.79 -34.27 40.80
C ALA A 22 19.04 -34.46 42.31
N LEU A 23 18.23 -33.84 43.16
CA LEU A 23 18.31 -34.03 44.61
C LEU A 23 17.96 -35.45 45.05
N PHE A 24 17.01 -36.12 44.38
CA PHE A 24 16.76 -37.55 44.62
C PHE A 24 17.95 -38.43 44.28
N VAL A 25 18.65 -38.13 43.17
CA VAL A 25 19.88 -38.85 42.81
C VAL A 25 20.95 -38.64 43.88
N CYS A 26 21.12 -37.42 44.39
CA CYS A 26 22.04 -37.14 45.49
C CYS A 26 21.63 -37.82 46.82
N ALA A 27 20.32 -37.96 47.08
CA ALA A 27 19.81 -38.61 48.28
C ALA A 27 20.13 -40.12 48.33
N PHE A 28 20.45 -40.74 47.19
CA PHE A 28 20.98 -42.11 47.16
C PHE A 28 22.34 -42.22 47.88
N ILE A 29 23.18 -41.18 47.79
CA ILE A 29 24.49 -41.11 48.44
C ILE A 29 24.34 -40.64 49.90
N PHE A 30 23.38 -39.75 50.17
CA PHE A 30 23.13 -39.17 51.50
C PHE A 30 21.69 -39.46 51.98
N PRO A 31 21.47 -40.56 52.74
CA PRO A 31 20.12 -41.01 53.12
C PRO A 31 19.27 -39.97 53.86
N ASN A 32 19.89 -39.08 54.65
CA ASN A 32 19.19 -38.02 55.38
C ASN A 32 18.50 -37.00 54.45
N LEU A 33 18.96 -36.89 53.20
CA LEU A 33 18.38 -35.97 52.22
C LEU A 33 17.04 -36.48 51.68
N TYR A 34 16.77 -37.79 51.74
CA TYR A 34 15.57 -38.40 51.15
C TYR A 34 14.27 -37.80 51.69
N ASN A 35 14.15 -37.70 53.03
CA ASN A 35 12.96 -37.12 53.68
C ASN A 35 12.82 -35.63 53.37
N ALA A 36 13.93 -34.90 53.26
CA ALA A 36 13.93 -33.48 52.92
C ALA A 36 13.43 -33.24 51.49
N VAL A 37 13.81 -34.09 50.52
CA VAL A 37 13.35 -33.96 49.13
C VAL A 37 11.85 -34.26 49.00
N TRP A 38 11.32 -35.22 49.75
CA TRP A 38 9.86 -35.45 49.83
C TRP A 38 9.09 -34.24 50.36
N PHE A 39 9.64 -33.56 51.37
CA PHE A 39 9.06 -32.31 51.86
C PHE A 39 9.06 -31.22 50.78
N ILE A 40 10.16 -31.08 50.02
CA ILE A 40 10.24 -30.12 48.89
C ILE A 40 9.19 -30.42 47.82
N ILE A 41 8.93 -31.70 47.49
CA ILE A 41 7.84 -32.07 46.58
C ILE A 41 6.48 -31.61 47.11
N LEU A 42 6.19 -31.88 48.40
CA LEU A 42 4.92 -31.50 49.00
C LEU A 42 4.72 -29.98 48.96
N VAL A 43 5.79 -29.23 49.22
CA VAL A 43 5.81 -27.77 49.08
C VAL A 43 5.51 -27.35 47.63
N LEU A 44 6.16 -27.96 46.62
CA LEU A 44 5.89 -27.67 45.21
C LEU A 44 4.44 -27.95 44.82
N ILE A 45 3.88 -29.09 45.24
CA ILE A 45 2.48 -29.45 44.97
C ILE A 45 1.53 -28.44 45.63
N THR A 46 1.84 -28.00 46.85
CA THR A 46 1.05 -27.00 47.58
C THR A 46 1.06 -25.66 46.84
N PHE A 47 2.24 -25.16 46.44
CA PHE A 47 2.34 -23.93 45.65
C PHE A 47 1.70 -24.05 44.26
N LEU A 48 1.77 -25.22 43.63
CA LEU A 48 1.08 -25.49 42.36
C LEU A 48 -0.44 -25.39 42.52
N GLY A 49 -0.99 -26.00 43.58
CA GLY A 49 -2.41 -25.92 43.91
C GLY A 49 -2.86 -24.49 44.21
N LEU A 50 -2.06 -23.73 44.97
CA LEU A 50 -2.31 -22.31 45.25
C LEU A 50 -2.28 -21.47 43.96
N ASP A 51 -1.31 -21.69 43.07
CA ASP A 51 -1.20 -20.96 41.80
C ASP A 51 -2.42 -21.22 40.89
N ILE A 52 -2.87 -22.48 40.81
CA ILE A 52 -4.10 -22.88 40.14
C ILE A 52 -5.31 -22.19 40.76
N LEU A 53 -5.45 -22.22 42.08
CA LEU A 53 -6.58 -21.63 42.77
C LEU A 53 -6.66 -20.13 42.52
N ILE A 54 -5.54 -19.40 42.70
CA ILE A 54 -5.48 -17.95 42.54
C ILE A 54 -5.85 -17.53 41.10
N LEU A 55 -5.34 -18.24 40.08
CA LEU A 55 -5.63 -17.92 38.68
C LEU A 55 -7.02 -18.32 38.21
N TYR A 56 -7.70 -19.29 38.86
CA TYR A 56 -9.02 -19.77 38.44
C TYR A 56 -10.17 -19.33 39.36
N LEU A 57 -9.89 -18.77 40.54
CA LEU A 57 -10.89 -18.22 41.44
C LEU A 57 -11.60 -17.01 40.81
N ALA A 58 -10.85 -16.16 40.10
CA ALA A 58 -11.42 -15.06 39.34
C ALA A 58 -12.16 -15.57 38.09
N LYS A 59 -13.48 -15.34 38.03
CA LYS A 59 -14.32 -15.65 36.86
C LYS A 59 -13.79 -14.92 35.61
N THR A 60 -13.59 -13.61 35.73
CA THR A 60 -12.97 -12.73 34.73
C THR A 60 -11.57 -12.32 35.22
N GLY A 61 -10.55 -13.07 34.81
CA GLY A 61 -9.17 -12.76 35.22
C GLY A 61 -8.59 -11.54 34.49
N ILE A 62 -8.79 -11.49 33.17
CA ILE A 62 -8.38 -10.37 32.32
C ILE A 62 -9.46 -10.11 31.27
N GLU A 63 -9.54 -8.86 30.82
CA GLU A 63 -10.23 -8.46 29.59
C GLU A 63 -9.16 -7.97 28.61
N ALA A 64 -9.31 -8.31 27.33
CA ALA A 64 -8.40 -7.80 26.32
C ALA A 64 -9.11 -7.62 24.97
N GLU A 65 -8.69 -6.59 24.26
CA GLU A 65 -9.22 -6.23 22.95
C GLU A 65 -8.06 -5.94 21.99
N ARG A 66 -8.23 -6.36 20.72
CA ARG A 66 -7.33 -6.00 19.62
C ARG A 66 -7.94 -4.82 18.87
N ILE A 67 -7.29 -3.67 18.98
CA ILE A 67 -7.66 -2.45 18.28
C ILE A 67 -6.85 -2.40 16.99
N THR A 68 -7.55 -2.58 15.87
CA THR A 68 -6.99 -2.44 14.51
C THR A 68 -7.49 -1.15 13.88
N PRO A 69 -6.74 -0.54 12.95
CA PRO A 69 -7.31 0.51 12.10
C PRO A 69 -8.48 -0.06 11.28
N GLU A 70 -9.38 0.81 10.83
CA GLU A 70 -10.50 0.42 9.96
C GLU A 70 -10.02 -0.18 8.63
N LYS A 71 -8.87 0.29 8.13
CA LYS A 71 -8.24 -0.14 6.89
C LYS A 71 -6.73 -0.14 7.08
N LEU A 72 -6.05 -1.17 6.58
CA LEU A 72 -4.60 -1.20 6.52
C LEU A 72 -4.09 -0.49 5.26
N SER A 73 -2.92 0.14 5.35
CA SER A 73 -2.22 0.83 4.26
C SER A 73 -1.19 -0.11 3.65
N ASN A 74 -1.39 -0.53 2.39
CA ASN A 74 -0.48 -1.44 1.69
C ASN A 74 0.91 -0.84 1.52
N GLY A 75 1.93 -1.55 1.98
CA GLY A 75 3.34 -1.14 1.87
C GLY A 75 3.85 -0.26 3.01
N ASP A 76 2.99 0.20 3.92
CA ASP A 76 3.37 1.04 5.05
C ASP A 76 3.25 0.29 6.40
N LEU A 77 3.88 0.82 7.46
CA LEU A 77 3.70 0.31 8.81
C LEU A 77 2.33 0.75 9.36
N ASN A 78 1.55 -0.22 9.83
CA ASN A 78 0.24 -0.02 10.41
C ASN A 78 0.27 -0.40 11.89
N PRO A 79 -0.07 0.51 12.82
CA PRO A 79 -0.08 0.22 14.24
C PRO A 79 -1.28 -0.68 14.59
N ILE A 80 -1.01 -1.73 15.35
CA ILE A 80 -2.01 -2.59 15.98
C ILE A 80 -1.82 -2.51 17.49
N ASN A 81 -2.88 -2.16 18.21
CA ASN A 81 -2.83 -1.98 19.64
C ASN A 81 -3.61 -3.08 20.34
N ILE A 82 -3.06 -3.60 21.43
CA ILE A 82 -3.72 -4.57 22.29
C ILE A 82 -3.94 -3.89 23.64
N GLN A 83 -5.20 -3.71 24.01
CA GLN A 83 -5.61 -3.20 25.31
C GLN A 83 -5.85 -4.38 26.23
N ILE A 84 -5.20 -4.39 27.41
CA ILE A 84 -5.36 -5.45 28.41
C ILE A 84 -5.69 -4.81 29.76
N LYS A 85 -6.79 -5.27 30.35
CA LYS A 85 -7.21 -4.90 31.69
C LYS A 85 -7.00 -6.07 32.65
N ASN A 86 -6.20 -5.84 33.68
CA ASN A 86 -5.97 -6.82 34.73
C ASN A 86 -7.05 -6.71 35.81
N HIS A 87 -7.85 -7.76 36.03
CA HIS A 87 -8.83 -7.80 37.14
C HIS A 87 -8.30 -8.52 38.38
N TYR A 88 -7.08 -9.08 38.33
CA TYR A 88 -6.44 -9.63 39.52
C TYR A 88 -5.95 -8.52 40.45
N THR A 89 -6.03 -8.79 41.75
CA THR A 89 -5.53 -7.92 42.82
C THR A 89 -4.00 -7.98 42.99
N PHE A 90 -3.30 -8.71 42.11
CA PHE A 90 -1.86 -8.87 42.11
C PHE A 90 -1.28 -8.61 40.71
N PRO A 91 0.02 -8.29 40.60
CA PRO A 91 0.67 -8.08 39.31
C PRO A 91 0.79 -9.41 38.55
N ILE A 92 0.44 -9.38 37.27
CA ILE A 92 0.50 -10.54 36.37
C ILE A 92 1.63 -10.40 35.36
N LEU A 93 2.20 -11.54 34.95
CA LEU A 93 3.05 -11.63 33.77
C LEU A 93 2.20 -12.15 32.61
N VAL A 94 2.07 -11.35 31.56
CA VAL A 94 1.34 -11.74 30.35
C VAL A 94 2.31 -12.10 29.24
N ARG A 95 2.01 -13.19 28.54
CA ARG A 95 2.64 -13.60 27.30
C ARG A 95 1.56 -13.62 26.23
N ILE A 96 1.66 -12.68 25.30
CA ILE A 96 0.69 -12.42 24.25
C ILE A 96 1.19 -13.09 22.97
N ILE A 97 0.32 -13.88 22.37
CA ILE A 97 0.51 -14.51 21.07
C ILE A 97 -0.70 -14.12 20.24
N ASP A 98 -0.47 -13.13 19.37
CA ASP A 98 -1.47 -12.70 18.40
C ASP A 98 -1.36 -13.58 17.14
N GLU A 99 -2.45 -14.24 16.75
CA GLU A 99 -2.51 -15.02 15.51
C GLU A 99 -2.64 -14.07 14.31
N ILE A 100 -1.50 -13.53 13.91
CA ILE A 100 -1.36 -12.61 12.78
C ILE A 100 -1.68 -13.35 11.46
N PRO A 101 -2.37 -12.70 10.50
CA PRO A 101 -2.67 -13.28 9.20
C PRO A 101 -1.42 -13.84 8.48
N PHE A 102 -1.58 -14.97 7.78
CA PHE A 102 -0.47 -15.69 7.16
C PHE A 102 0.29 -14.84 6.13
N GLN A 103 -0.39 -13.88 5.49
CA GLN A 103 0.18 -12.96 4.51
C GLN A 103 1.36 -12.16 5.07
N PHE A 104 1.40 -11.89 6.38
CA PHE A 104 2.53 -11.20 7.01
C PHE A 104 3.76 -12.10 7.24
N GLN A 105 3.62 -13.42 7.11
CA GLN A 105 4.69 -14.42 7.35
C GLN A 105 5.38 -14.33 8.74
N VAL A 106 4.75 -13.69 9.72
CA VAL A 106 5.28 -13.60 11.10
C VAL A 106 4.86 -14.83 11.90
N ARG A 107 5.78 -15.79 12.08
CA ARG A 107 5.47 -17.08 12.76
C ARG A 107 5.82 -17.13 14.24
N ASN A 108 6.70 -16.23 14.70
CA ASN A 108 7.26 -16.23 16.05
C ASN A 108 6.80 -15.03 16.89
N PHE A 109 5.65 -14.44 16.55
CA PHE A 109 5.15 -13.26 17.24
C PHE A 109 4.85 -13.57 18.72
N LYS A 110 5.51 -12.85 19.61
CA LYS A 110 5.36 -13.03 21.05
C LYS A 110 5.76 -11.76 21.79
N ILE A 111 4.87 -11.27 22.64
CA ILE A 111 5.14 -10.13 23.52
C ILE A 111 5.02 -10.59 24.98
N ALA A 112 6.00 -10.26 25.81
CA ALA A 112 5.96 -10.51 27.24
C ALA A 112 5.98 -9.18 28.01
N LYS A 113 4.98 -8.95 28.87
CA LYS A 113 4.88 -7.73 29.68
C LYS A 113 4.37 -8.05 31.09
N ARG A 114 4.77 -7.23 32.04
CA ARG A 114 4.20 -7.21 33.40
C ARG A 114 3.12 -6.13 33.47
N ILE A 115 1.97 -6.49 34.03
CA ILE A 115 0.82 -5.60 34.27
C ILE A 115 0.57 -5.59 35.78
N LYS A 116 0.45 -4.41 36.38
CA LYS A 116 0.18 -4.24 37.81
C LYS A 116 -1.25 -4.67 38.15
N ALA A 117 -1.52 -4.86 39.43
CA ALA A 117 -2.87 -5.15 39.92
C ALA A 117 -3.84 -4.05 39.49
N SER A 118 -5.02 -4.42 38.98
CA SER A 118 -6.07 -3.49 38.55
C SER A 118 -5.64 -2.45 37.49
N GLU A 119 -4.50 -2.65 36.82
CA GLU A 119 -3.97 -1.75 35.79
C GLU A 119 -4.55 -2.12 34.43
N GLU A 120 -4.80 -1.08 33.63
CA GLU A 120 -5.08 -1.17 32.22
C GLU A 120 -3.85 -0.72 31.42
N LYS A 121 -3.47 -1.51 30.42
CA LYS A 121 -2.24 -1.29 29.66
C LYS A 121 -2.46 -1.50 28.18
N GLU A 122 -1.97 -0.53 27.41
CA GLU A 122 -1.92 -0.60 25.96
C GLU A 122 -0.55 -1.07 25.47
N ILE A 123 -0.54 -1.99 24.51
CA ILE A 123 0.65 -2.59 23.93
C ILE A 123 0.51 -2.52 22.41
N GLY A 124 1.28 -1.63 21.78
CA GLY A 124 1.32 -1.47 20.33
C GLY A 124 2.41 -2.30 19.66
N TYR A 125 2.14 -2.78 18.46
CA TYR A 125 3.11 -3.34 17.53
C TYR A 125 2.72 -2.99 16.09
N ASP A 126 3.69 -2.94 15.19
CA ASP A 126 3.46 -2.53 13.80
C ASP A 126 3.46 -3.74 12.84
N LEU A 127 2.58 -3.70 11.85
CA LEU A 127 2.53 -4.65 10.75
C LEU A 127 2.59 -3.94 9.39
N ARG A 128 3.41 -4.45 8.47
CA ARG A 128 3.53 -3.96 7.09
C ARG A 128 2.88 -4.96 6.13
N PRO A 129 1.65 -4.72 5.63
CA PRO A 129 1.05 -5.59 4.64
C PRO A 129 1.70 -5.34 3.29
N THR A 130 1.93 -6.42 2.55
CA THR A 130 2.56 -6.41 1.23
C THR A 130 1.59 -6.77 0.11
N GLU A 131 0.38 -7.19 0.44
CA GLU A 131 -0.65 -7.55 -0.52
C GLU A 131 -1.94 -6.79 -0.19
N ARG A 132 -2.70 -6.38 -1.21
CA ARG A 132 -4.04 -5.83 -1.01
C ARG A 132 -5.06 -6.94 -0.86
N GLY A 133 -6.14 -6.65 -0.14
CA GLY A 133 -7.25 -7.57 0.07
C GLY A 133 -7.62 -7.69 1.54
N GLU A 134 -8.22 -8.82 1.91
CA GLU A 134 -8.76 -9.04 3.25
C GLU A 134 -7.76 -9.77 4.13
N TYR A 135 -7.51 -9.23 5.32
CA TYR A 135 -6.62 -9.81 6.32
C TYR A 135 -7.45 -10.29 7.50
N HIS A 136 -7.42 -11.59 7.78
CA HIS A 136 -8.17 -12.23 8.84
C HIS A 136 -7.27 -12.54 10.03
N PHE A 137 -7.39 -11.77 11.10
CA PHE A 137 -6.66 -12.06 12.32
C PHE A 137 -7.32 -13.23 13.06
N GLY A 138 -6.52 -14.20 13.48
CA GLY A 138 -6.97 -15.31 14.31
C GLY A 138 -7.22 -14.87 15.76
N TYR A 139 -7.07 -15.80 16.69
CA TYR A 139 -7.25 -15.53 18.11
C TYR A 139 -6.11 -14.66 18.69
N LEU A 140 -6.50 -13.69 19.52
CA LEU A 140 -5.59 -13.05 20.46
C LEU A 140 -5.43 -13.96 21.69
N ASN A 141 -4.35 -14.72 21.75
CA ASN A 141 -4.08 -15.65 22.85
C ASN A 141 -3.19 -14.98 23.91
N ILE A 142 -3.68 -14.88 25.14
CA ILE A 142 -2.95 -14.29 26.26
C ILE A 142 -2.76 -15.34 27.34
N TYR A 143 -1.49 -15.63 27.66
CA TYR A 143 -1.11 -16.52 28.74
C TYR A 143 -0.75 -15.68 29.96
N VAL A 144 -1.51 -15.84 31.04
CA VAL A 144 -1.35 -15.09 32.28
C VAL A 144 -0.70 -16.00 33.32
N SER A 145 0.43 -15.56 33.88
CA SER A 145 1.07 -16.20 35.03
C SER A 145 0.97 -15.32 36.26
N SER A 146 0.78 -15.94 37.42
CA SER A 146 0.89 -15.28 38.72
C SER A 146 2.36 -15.01 39.09
N PRO A 147 2.62 -14.33 40.22
CA PRO A 147 3.97 -14.19 40.76
C PRO A 147 4.70 -15.51 41.04
N LEU A 148 3.97 -16.62 41.30
CA LEU A 148 4.55 -17.94 41.54
C LEU A 148 5.12 -18.58 40.26
N ARG A 149 4.61 -18.18 39.08
CA ARG A 149 5.07 -18.60 37.75
C ARG A 149 5.10 -20.12 37.53
N LEU A 150 4.39 -20.93 38.31
CA LEU A 150 4.35 -22.38 38.11
C LEU A 150 3.42 -22.72 36.94
N ILE A 151 2.29 -22.02 36.84
CA ILE A 151 1.31 -22.21 35.77
C ILE A 151 1.02 -20.93 34.99
N SER A 152 0.44 -21.12 33.81
CA SER A 152 -0.18 -20.09 32.98
C SER A 152 -1.62 -20.46 32.69
N ARG A 153 -2.54 -19.50 32.85
CA ARG A 153 -3.92 -19.59 32.35
C ARG A 153 -4.01 -18.89 30.99
N ARG A 154 -4.50 -19.60 29.97
CA ARG A 154 -4.73 -19.08 28.62
C ARG A 154 -6.13 -18.47 28.50
N PHE A 155 -6.17 -17.26 27.97
CA PHE A 155 -7.37 -16.56 27.51
C PHE A 155 -7.27 -16.35 26.00
N SER A 156 -8.41 -16.39 25.32
CA SER A 156 -8.49 -16.21 23.86
C SER A 156 -9.58 -15.17 23.55
N PHE A 157 -9.22 -14.13 22.80
CA PHE A 157 -10.08 -13.00 22.45
C PHE A 157 -10.05 -12.73 20.93
N ALA A 158 -10.88 -11.78 20.48
CA ALA A 158 -10.82 -11.17 19.14
C ALA A 158 -10.65 -12.16 17.97
N LYS A 159 -11.53 -13.17 17.90
CA LYS A 159 -11.50 -14.20 16.86
C LYS A 159 -11.96 -13.64 15.50
N ASP A 160 -11.17 -13.92 14.46
CA ASP A 160 -11.53 -13.73 13.05
C ASP A 160 -11.93 -12.28 12.72
N GLN A 161 -11.10 -11.34 13.18
CA GLN A 161 -11.26 -9.93 12.89
C GLN A 161 -10.72 -9.67 11.49
N MET A 162 -11.62 -9.36 10.56
CA MET A 162 -11.27 -9.02 9.18
C MET A 162 -10.93 -7.52 9.08
N VAL A 163 -9.78 -7.22 8.50
CA VAL A 163 -9.34 -5.85 8.20
C VAL A 163 -8.94 -5.77 6.72
N PRO A 164 -9.57 -4.89 5.92
CA PRO A 164 -9.21 -4.73 4.52
C PRO A 164 -7.95 -3.87 4.36
N THR A 165 -7.07 -4.28 3.44
CA THR A 165 -5.84 -3.58 3.07
C THR A 165 -6.02 -2.82 1.77
N TYR A 166 -6.06 -1.49 1.89
CA TYR A 166 -6.22 -0.57 0.78
C TYR A 166 -4.87 -0.10 0.22
N PRO A 167 -4.83 0.48 -1.00
CA PRO A 167 -3.68 1.25 -1.47
C PRO A 167 -3.23 2.29 -0.45
N SER A 168 -1.96 2.66 -0.49
CA SER A 168 -1.32 3.49 0.54
C SER A 168 -1.98 4.87 0.71
N TYR A 169 -2.80 5.01 1.76
CA TYR A 169 -3.40 6.30 2.12
C TYR A 169 -2.46 7.14 3.00
N ILE A 170 -1.49 6.51 3.67
CA ILE A 170 -0.45 7.23 4.44
C ILE A 170 0.42 8.03 3.48
N GLN A 171 0.83 7.43 2.35
CA GLN A 171 1.56 8.14 1.31
C GLN A 171 0.71 9.26 0.70
N LEU A 172 -0.59 9.03 0.47
CA LEU A 172 -1.50 10.09 0.00
C LEU A 172 -1.42 11.33 0.89
N ARG A 173 -1.54 11.18 2.22
CA ARG A 173 -1.43 12.32 3.16
C ARG A 173 -0.05 12.98 3.13
N LYS A 174 1.03 12.19 3.08
CA LYS A 174 2.41 12.69 3.05
C LYS A 174 2.67 13.54 1.79
N TYR A 175 2.34 13.00 0.62
CA TYR A 175 2.60 13.67 -0.66
C TYR A 175 1.63 14.81 -0.95
N ASP A 176 0.42 14.76 -0.39
CA ASP A 176 -0.46 15.93 -0.39
C ASP A 176 0.24 17.14 0.20
N LEU A 177 0.81 17.03 1.40
CA LEU A 177 1.51 18.13 2.04
C LEU A 177 2.67 18.64 1.17
N LEU A 178 3.43 17.73 0.54
CA LEU A 178 4.56 18.08 -0.33
C LEU A 178 4.13 18.78 -1.63
N ALA A 179 3.07 18.32 -2.29
CA ALA A 179 2.60 18.88 -3.55
C ALA A 179 2.03 20.31 -3.41
N PHE A 180 1.63 20.70 -2.19
CA PHE A 180 1.16 22.06 -1.87
C PHE A 180 2.21 22.92 -1.18
N SER A 181 3.15 22.35 -0.42
CA SER A 181 4.24 23.11 0.17
C SER A 181 5.24 23.60 -0.88
N ASN A 182 5.39 22.88 -1.99
CA ASN A 182 6.34 23.21 -3.06
C ASN A 182 5.89 24.36 -4.00
N ASN A 183 5.23 25.39 -3.46
CA ASN A 183 4.94 26.66 -4.15
C ASN A 183 6.22 27.45 -4.57
N LEU A 184 7.41 26.86 -4.46
CA LEU A 184 8.72 27.48 -4.73
C LEU A 184 9.13 27.54 -6.22
N TYR A 185 8.39 26.91 -7.15
CA TYR A 185 8.72 26.95 -8.59
C TYR A 185 7.89 27.94 -9.42
N GLN A 186 7.19 28.89 -8.80
CA GLN A 186 6.38 29.89 -9.54
C GLN A 186 7.08 31.22 -9.82
N TYR A 187 8.33 31.43 -9.38
CA TYR A 187 9.10 32.60 -9.82
C TYR A 187 9.79 32.30 -11.17
N GLY A 188 9.26 32.84 -12.26
CA GLY A 188 10.00 33.00 -13.52
C GLY A 188 9.46 32.26 -14.76
N ILE A 189 8.48 31.35 -14.64
CA ILE A 189 7.89 30.70 -15.83
C ILE A 189 6.79 31.62 -16.38
N LYS A 190 7.14 32.44 -17.38
CA LYS A 190 6.16 33.19 -18.18
C LYS A 190 5.25 32.17 -18.87
N LYS A 191 3.99 32.08 -18.44
CA LYS A 191 2.96 31.29 -19.12
C LYS A 191 2.78 31.85 -20.53
N ILE A 192 3.33 31.16 -21.52
CA ILE A 192 3.03 31.43 -22.93
C ILE A 192 1.63 30.86 -23.17
N ARG A 193 0.63 31.75 -23.36
CA ARG A 193 -0.68 31.34 -23.88
C ARG A 193 -0.47 30.72 -25.26
N ARG A 194 -0.67 29.41 -25.40
CA ARG A 194 -0.83 28.79 -26.71
C ARG A 194 -2.30 28.88 -27.10
N ILE A 195 -2.56 29.38 -28.30
CA ILE A 195 -3.88 29.43 -28.91
C ILE A 195 -4.25 28.00 -29.28
N GLY A 196 -5.09 27.36 -28.48
CA GLY A 196 -5.64 26.03 -28.73
C GLY A 196 -7.17 26.08 -28.59
N HIS A 197 -7.89 25.45 -29.52
CA HIS A 197 -9.35 25.50 -29.64
C HIS A 197 -10.13 24.68 -28.59
N THR A 198 -9.65 24.56 -27.36
CA THR A 198 -10.39 23.87 -26.30
C THR A 198 -11.13 24.90 -25.45
N MET A 199 -12.22 25.42 -25.99
CA MET A 199 -13.06 26.38 -25.30
C MET A 199 -14.28 25.65 -24.70
N GLU A 200 -14.47 25.75 -23.39
CA GLU A 200 -15.64 25.24 -22.68
C GLU A 200 -16.78 26.27 -22.79
N PHE A 201 -18.00 25.81 -23.04
CA PHE A 201 -19.17 26.69 -23.07
C PHE A 201 -19.37 27.32 -21.69
N GLU A 202 -19.31 28.64 -21.61
CA GLU A 202 -19.49 29.38 -20.37
C GLU A 202 -20.96 29.78 -20.21
N GLN A 203 -21.49 30.50 -21.19
CA GLN A 203 -22.86 31.02 -21.18
C GLN A 203 -23.30 31.48 -22.57
N ILE A 204 -24.61 31.72 -22.74
CA ILE A 204 -25.13 32.44 -23.89
C ILE A 204 -25.31 33.90 -23.46
N LYS A 205 -24.66 34.83 -24.16
CA LYS A 205 -24.82 36.27 -23.96
C LYS A 205 -25.44 36.93 -25.19
N GLU A 206 -25.89 38.16 -25.03
CA GLU A 206 -26.31 39.00 -26.15
C GLU A 206 -25.08 39.42 -26.98
N TYR A 207 -25.25 39.50 -28.30
CA TYR A 207 -24.20 39.87 -29.24
C TYR A 207 -23.75 41.32 -28.99
N VAL A 208 -22.44 41.52 -28.86
CA VAL A 208 -21.84 42.86 -28.84
C VAL A 208 -20.96 43.02 -30.07
N GLN A 209 -20.92 44.23 -30.61
CA GLN A 209 -20.08 44.55 -31.76
C GLN A 209 -18.61 44.22 -31.46
N GLY A 210 -18.06 43.25 -32.20
CA GLY A 210 -16.72 42.70 -31.98
C GLY A 210 -16.69 41.20 -31.63
N ASP A 211 -17.84 40.61 -31.28
CA ASP A 211 -17.97 39.15 -31.13
C ASP A 211 -17.90 38.44 -32.51
N ASP A 212 -17.34 37.23 -32.55
CA ASP A 212 -17.25 36.43 -33.79
C ASP A 212 -18.64 35.95 -34.24
N LEU A 213 -18.99 36.20 -35.50
CA LEU A 213 -20.26 35.76 -36.08
C LEU A 213 -20.41 34.23 -36.13
N ARG A 214 -19.29 33.48 -36.09
CA ARG A 214 -19.30 32.01 -36.10
C ARG A 214 -19.83 31.39 -34.81
N THR A 215 -19.86 32.14 -33.71
CA THR A 215 -20.33 31.66 -32.40
C THR A 215 -21.79 32.01 -32.13
N ILE A 216 -22.52 32.57 -33.11
CA ILE A 216 -23.96 32.88 -32.99
C ILE A 216 -24.77 31.61 -32.71
N ASN A 217 -25.60 31.66 -31.67
CA ASN A 217 -26.53 30.60 -31.31
C ASN A 217 -27.92 30.89 -31.90
N TRP A 218 -28.15 30.43 -33.14
CA TRP A 218 -29.41 30.64 -33.86
C TRP A 218 -30.65 30.18 -33.08
N LYS A 219 -30.53 29.10 -32.30
CA LYS A 219 -31.64 28.58 -31.49
C LYS A 219 -32.01 29.51 -30.33
N ALA A 220 -31.01 30.13 -29.70
CA ALA A 220 -31.23 31.12 -28.65
C ALA A 220 -31.74 32.45 -29.23
N THR A 221 -31.17 32.88 -30.37
CA THR A 221 -31.59 34.09 -31.10
C THR A 221 -33.08 34.05 -31.46
N ALA A 222 -33.55 32.93 -32.01
CA ALA A 222 -34.96 32.78 -32.38
C ALA A 222 -35.94 32.85 -31.19
N LYS A 223 -35.50 32.48 -29.98
CA LYS A 223 -36.34 32.51 -28.77
C LYS A 223 -36.37 33.87 -28.09
N LYS A 224 -35.25 34.59 -28.10
CA LYS A 224 -35.08 35.88 -27.41
C LYS A 224 -35.37 37.09 -28.30
N ASN A 225 -35.54 36.88 -29.61
CA ASN A 225 -35.72 37.93 -30.62
C ASN A 225 -34.60 38.99 -30.61
N ALA A 226 -33.40 38.57 -30.21
CA ALA A 226 -32.17 39.36 -30.14
C ALA A 226 -30.99 38.46 -30.52
N LEU A 227 -29.94 38.99 -31.14
CA LEU A 227 -28.77 38.21 -31.54
C LEU A 227 -28.06 37.65 -30.31
N MET A 228 -28.00 36.33 -30.18
CA MET A 228 -27.35 35.63 -29.06
C MET A 228 -26.09 34.91 -29.52
N VAL A 229 -25.04 34.95 -28.70
CA VAL A 229 -23.73 34.35 -28.98
C VAL A 229 -23.36 33.36 -27.89
N ASN A 230 -22.80 32.21 -28.27
CA ASN A 230 -22.17 31.30 -27.33
C ASN A 230 -20.83 31.90 -26.90
N GLN A 231 -20.73 32.28 -25.62
CA GLN A 231 -19.46 32.64 -25.01
C GLN A 231 -18.76 31.37 -24.55
N PHE A 232 -17.52 31.20 -24.99
CA PHE A 232 -16.68 30.11 -24.56
C PHE A 232 -15.49 30.65 -23.77
N GLN A 233 -15.13 29.94 -22.71
CA GLN A 233 -13.95 30.22 -21.88
C GLN A 233 -12.89 29.16 -22.15
N ASP A 234 -11.61 29.53 -22.05
CA ASP A 234 -10.52 28.53 -22.11
C ASP A 234 -10.76 27.43 -21.07
N GLU A 235 -10.83 26.16 -21.52
CA GLU A 235 -10.95 25.02 -20.61
C GLU A 235 -9.68 24.96 -19.75
N LYS A 236 -9.80 25.39 -18.48
CA LYS A 236 -8.68 25.37 -17.52
C LYS A 236 -8.41 23.98 -16.96
N SER A 237 -9.37 23.06 -17.09
CA SER A 237 -9.36 21.74 -16.47
C SER A 237 -8.95 20.68 -17.48
N GLN A 238 -7.78 20.09 -17.30
CA GLN A 238 -7.29 19.06 -18.22
C GLN A 238 -7.83 17.69 -17.80
N SER A 239 -8.18 16.85 -18.79
CA SER A 239 -8.51 15.45 -18.56
C SER A 239 -7.24 14.62 -18.46
N VAL A 240 -7.03 13.99 -17.31
CA VAL A 240 -5.87 13.13 -17.03
C VAL A 240 -6.36 11.72 -16.74
N TYR A 241 -5.87 10.76 -17.51
CA TYR A 241 -6.13 9.34 -17.34
C TYR A 241 -4.88 8.61 -16.85
N LEU A 242 -5.03 7.85 -15.77
CA LEU A 242 -4.00 6.99 -15.22
C LEU A 242 -4.30 5.55 -15.67
N ALA A 243 -3.50 5.07 -16.61
CA ALA A 243 -3.63 3.76 -17.23
C ALA A 243 -2.66 2.79 -16.55
N ILE A 244 -3.17 1.74 -15.92
CA ILE A 244 -2.35 0.76 -15.20
C ILE A 244 -2.30 -0.55 -15.97
N ASP A 245 -1.10 -0.98 -16.33
CA ASP A 245 -0.87 -2.34 -16.84
C ASP A 245 -0.99 -3.34 -15.67
N LYS A 246 -1.83 -4.37 -15.81
CA LYS A 246 -2.00 -5.46 -14.82
C LYS A 246 -1.46 -6.81 -15.32
N GLY A 247 -0.73 -6.81 -16.43
CA GLY A 247 -0.15 -8.00 -17.01
C GLY A 247 1.06 -8.55 -16.25
N ARG A 248 1.62 -9.63 -16.79
CA ARG A 248 2.67 -10.44 -16.16
C ARG A 248 3.91 -9.65 -15.73
N VAL A 249 4.35 -8.65 -16.51
CA VAL A 249 5.58 -7.90 -16.20
C VAL A 249 5.42 -7.06 -14.92
N MET A 250 4.20 -6.66 -14.59
CA MET A 250 3.89 -5.86 -13.40
C MET A 250 3.81 -6.68 -12.10
N GLN A 251 3.98 -8.01 -12.19
CA GLN A 251 4.12 -8.90 -11.02
C GLN A 251 5.52 -8.95 -10.44
N MET A 252 6.51 -8.34 -11.09
CA MET A 252 7.88 -8.33 -10.57
C MET A 252 7.88 -7.80 -9.12
N PRO A 253 8.37 -8.59 -8.15
CA PRO A 253 8.41 -8.19 -6.76
C PRO A 253 9.56 -7.22 -6.52
N PHE A 254 9.36 -6.33 -5.57
CA PHE A 254 10.32 -5.31 -5.19
C PHE A 254 10.02 -4.87 -3.75
N ASP A 255 10.98 -5.05 -2.84
CA ASP A 255 10.81 -4.80 -1.39
C ASP A 255 9.50 -5.38 -0.81
N GLY A 256 9.16 -6.59 -1.26
CA GLY A 256 7.94 -7.31 -0.86
C GLY A 256 6.65 -6.90 -1.58
N LEU A 257 6.62 -5.79 -2.32
CA LEU A 257 5.47 -5.33 -3.10
C LEU A 257 5.65 -5.66 -4.60
N SER A 258 4.57 -5.83 -5.36
CA SER A 258 4.68 -5.90 -6.82
C SER A 258 4.78 -4.52 -7.47
N LEU A 259 5.35 -4.44 -8.68
CA LEU A 259 5.34 -3.19 -9.46
C LEU A 259 3.92 -2.65 -9.68
N LEU A 260 2.92 -3.54 -9.81
CA LEU A 260 1.51 -3.14 -9.85
C LEU A 260 1.11 -2.39 -8.57
N ASP A 261 1.54 -2.86 -7.39
CA ASP A 261 1.18 -2.23 -6.12
C ASP A 261 1.77 -0.84 -5.99
N TYR A 262 3.01 -0.65 -6.45
CA TYR A 262 3.62 0.68 -6.58
C TYR A 262 2.85 1.57 -7.56
N ALA A 263 2.47 1.04 -8.72
CA ALA A 263 1.68 1.77 -9.71
C ALA A 263 0.32 2.21 -9.16
N ILE A 264 -0.35 1.33 -8.40
CA ILE A 264 -1.64 1.62 -7.74
C ILE A 264 -1.48 2.68 -6.65
N ASN A 265 -0.45 2.58 -5.80
CA ASN A 265 -0.16 3.58 -4.78
C ASN A 265 0.13 4.95 -5.43
N SER A 266 1.01 5.00 -6.44
CA SER A 266 1.31 6.21 -7.21
C SER A 266 0.06 6.79 -7.88
N THR A 267 -0.77 5.94 -8.49
CA THR A 267 -2.04 6.35 -9.12
C THR A 267 -2.99 6.99 -8.12
N LEU A 268 -3.12 6.43 -6.91
CA LEU A 268 -3.98 6.98 -5.87
C LEU A 268 -3.55 8.40 -5.48
N VAL A 269 -2.26 8.57 -5.18
CA VAL A 269 -1.72 9.87 -4.77
C VAL A 269 -1.80 10.88 -5.92
N LEU A 270 -1.41 10.47 -7.13
CA LEU A 270 -1.43 11.35 -8.30
C LEU A 270 -2.85 11.79 -8.67
N ALA A 271 -3.84 10.88 -8.61
CA ALA A 271 -5.25 11.22 -8.81
C ALA A 271 -5.71 12.31 -7.83
N ASN A 272 -5.32 12.20 -6.56
CA ASN A 272 -5.66 13.19 -5.55
C ASN A 272 -5.01 14.56 -5.84
N VAL A 273 -3.74 14.56 -6.26
CA VAL A 273 -3.03 15.79 -6.68
C VAL A 273 -3.71 16.43 -7.91
N ILE A 274 -4.10 15.62 -8.90
CA ILE A 274 -4.81 16.08 -10.11
C ILE A 274 -6.13 16.77 -9.73
N LEU A 275 -6.97 16.09 -8.93
CA LEU A 275 -8.27 16.61 -8.49
C LEU A 275 -8.13 17.91 -7.69
N LYS A 276 -7.16 17.98 -6.77
CA LYS A 276 -6.90 19.20 -5.98
C LYS A 276 -6.36 20.35 -6.83
N LYS A 277 -5.61 20.06 -7.90
CA LYS A 277 -5.19 21.05 -8.90
C LYS A 277 -6.30 21.40 -9.91
N GLN A 278 -7.56 21.03 -9.62
CA GLN A 278 -8.77 21.34 -10.37
C GLN A 278 -8.86 20.71 -11.78
N ASP A 279 -8.08 19.65 -12.02
CA ASP A 279 -8.14 18.83 -13.24
C ASP A 279 -9.08 17.64 -13.06
N LYS A 280 -9.48 17.02 -14.16
CA LYS A 280 -10.34 15.82 -14.18
C LYS A 280 -9.44 14.58 -14.11
N ALA A 281 -9.63 13.75 -13.08
CA ALA A 281 -8.85 12.52 -12.92
C ALA A 281 -9.69 11.29 -13.29
N GLY A 282 -9.20 10.48 -14.22
CA GLY A 282 -9.78 9.19 -14.60
C GLY A 282 -8.75 8.08 -14.48
N ILE A 283 -9.21 6.85 -14.34
CA ILE A 283 -8.33 5.67 -14.26
C ILE A 283 -8.89 4.52 -15.10
N PHE A 284 -8.03 3.62 -15.53
CA PHE A 284 -8.42 2.29 -15.99
C PHE A 284 -7.25 1.33 -15.88
N ALA A 285 -7.55 0.04 -15.73
CA ALA A 285 -6.56 -1.02 -15.75
C ALA A 285 -6.68 -1.81 -17.06
N PHE A 286 -5.58 -2.40 -17.54
CA PHE A 286 -5.63 -3.23 -18.75
C PHE A 286 -4.62 -4.38 -18.72
N SER A 287 -4.97 -5.42 -19.45
CA SER A 287 -4.20 -6.65 -19.67
C SER A 287 -4.63 -7.19 -21.04
N LYS A 288 -5.42 -8.27 -21.10
CA LYS A 288 -6.12 -8.73 -22.32
C LYS A 288 -7.26 -7.82 -22.76
N LYS A 289 -7.83 -7.04 -21.85
CA LYS A 289 -8.88 -6.05 -22.13
C LYS A 289 -8.80 -4.92 -21.10
N VAL A 290 -9.44 -3.80 -21.40
CA VAL A 290 -9.57 -2.69 -20.46
C VAL A 290 -10.68 -3.00 -19.47
N GLU A 291 -10.38 -2.84 -18.19
CA GLU A 291 -11.27 -3.11 -17.05
C GLU A 291 -11.15 -1.98 -16.01
N ASN A 292 -11.98 -2.02 -14.97
CA ASN A 292 -11.87 -1.13 -13.81
C ASN A 292 -11.80 0.37 -14.21
N ARG A 293 -12.64 0.80 -15.16
CA ARG A 293 -12.62 2.17 -15.68
C ARG A 293 -13.40 3.13 -14.80
N VAL A 294 -12.78 4.27 -14.52
CA VAL A 294 -13.42 5.47 -14.00
C VAL A 294 -13.14 6.61 -14.98
N PHE A 295 -14.19 7.19 -15.57
CA PHE A 295 -14.05 8.33 -16.47
C PHE A 295 -13.50 9.55 -15.75
N ALA A 296 -12.75 10.39 -16.47
CA ALA A 296 -12.14 11.58 -15.90
C ALA A 296 -13.21 12.63 -15.54
N GLU A 297 -13.41 12.83 -14.24
CA GLU A 297 -14.34 13.82 -13.70
C GLU A 297 -13.70 14.56 -12.52
N ARG A 298 -14.34 15.65 -12.07
CA ARG A 298 -13.92 16.47 -10.93
C ARG A 298 -14.95 16.49 -9.79
N ARG A 299 -15.81 15.48 -9.71
CA ARG A 299 -16.86 15.41 -8.66
C ARG A 299 -16.25 15.10 -7.30
N GLY A 300 -16.89 15.55 -6.22
CA GLY A 300 -16.39 15.29 -4.85
C GLY A 300 -16.24 13.81 -4.51
N SER A 301 -17.10 12.94 -5.07
CA SER A 301 -17.04 11.48 -4.88
C SER A 301 -16.02 10.77 -5.77
N GLN A 302 -15.36 11.49 -6.68
CA GLN A 302 -14.46 10.90 -7.67
C GLN A 302 -13.29 10.17 -7.01
N MET A 303 -12.70 10.77 -5.97
CA MET A 303 -11.56 10.18 -5.27
C MET A 303 -11.94 8.85 -4.60
N GLN A 304 -13.11 8.77 -3.97
CA GLN A 304 -13.60 7.53 -3.37
C GLN A 304 -13.82 6.46 -4.43
N LYS A 305 -14.42 6.81 -5.57
CA LYS A 305 -14.63 5.88 -6.69
C LYS A 305 -13.31 5.35 -7.25
N ILE A 306 -12.29 6.20 -7.36
CA ILE A 306 -10.93 5.80 -7.76
C ILE A 306 -10.34 4.85 -6.71
N LEU A 307 -10.39 5.19 -5.43
CA LEU A 307 -9.86 4.36 -4.34
C LEU A 307 -10.47 2.95 -4.33
N GLU A 308 -11.80 2.84 -4.38
CA GLU A 308 -12.49 1.53 -4.41
C GLU A 308 -12.18 0.74 -5.68
N THR A 309 -12.03 1.43 -6.81
CA THR A 309 -11.65 0.78 -8.07
C THR A 309 -10.22 0.22 -7.98
N LEU A 310 -9.27 1.00 -7.46
CA LEU A 310 -7.88 0.60 -7.27
C LEU A 310 -7.73 -0.57 -6.29
N TYR A 311 -8.51 -0.59 -5.20
CA TYR A 311 -8.55 -1.70 -4.25
C TYR A 311 -8.88 -3.03 -4.94
N ASN A 312 -9.79 -3.01 -5.91
CA ASN A 312 -10.24 -4.19 -6.64
C ASN A 312 -9.33 -4.62 -7.81
N ILE A 313 -8.24 -3.89 -8.10
CA ILE A 313 -7.31 -4.28 -9.16
C ILE A 313 -6.40 -5.40 -8.67
N LYS A 314 -6.44 -6.51 -9.41
CA LYS A 314 -5.56 -7.68 -9.25
C LYS A 314 -4.89 -7.98 -10.59
N THR A 315 -3.69 -8.55 -10.54
CA THR A 315 -3.02 -9.06 -11.74
C THR A 315 -3.68 -10.33 -12.23
N ASP A 316 -3.56 -10.58 -13.54
CA ASP A 316 -4.13 -11.77 -14.19
C ASP A 316 -3.10 -12.64 -14.90
N PHE A 317 -1.81 -12.37 -14.67
CA PHE A 317 -0.64 -13.10 -15.21
C PHE A 317 -0.58 -13.20 -16.74
N PHE A 318 -1.46 -12.51 -17.47
CA PHE A 318 -1.46 -12.53 -18.93
C PHE A 318 -0.49 -11.50 -19.51
N GLU A 319 -0.12 -11.68 -20.78
CA GLU A 319 0.54 -10.61 -21.53
C GLU A 319 -0.46 -9.50 -21.86
N SER A 320 0.01 -8.26 -21.80
CA SER A 320 -0.80 -7.07 -21.98
C SER A 320 -1.01 -6.78 -23.46
N ASP A 321 -2.25 -6.59 -23.86
CA ASP A 321 -2.66 -6.35 -25.24
C ASP A 321 -2.79 -4.84 -25.51
N TYR A 322 -1.70 -4.25 -25.98
CA TYR A 322 -1.63 -2.83 -26.35
C TYR A 322 -2.48 -2.48 -27.57
N SER A 323 -2.79 -3.47 -28.42
CA SER A 323 -3.64 -3.26 -29.58
C SER A 323 -5.07 -2.97 -29.15
N ARG A 324 -5.60 -3.76 -28.21
CA ARG A 324 -6.93 -3.56 -27.61
C ARG A 324 -6.97 -2.30 -26.76
N LEU A 325 -5.91 -2.02 -26.00
CA LEU A 325 -5.77 -0.76 -25.27
C LEU A 325 -5.91 0.45 -26.22
N TYR A 326 -5.19 0.46 -27.34
CA TYR A 326 -5.27 1.55 -28.32
C TYR A 326 -6.68 1.72 -28.90
N VAL A 327 -7.32 0.63 -29.33
CA VAL A 327 -8.68 0.66 -29.86
C VAL A 327 -9.67 1.19 -28.83
N ASP A 328 -9.54 0.77 -27.58
CA ASP A 328 -10.41 1.17 -26.50
C ASP A 328 -10.23 2.65 -26.12
N ILE A 329 -8.99 3.13 -26.02
CA ILE A 329 -8.68 4.56 -25.79
C ILE A 329 -9.31 5.40 -26.90
N LYS A 330 -9.10 5.02 -28.17
CA LYS A 330 -9.64 5.74 -29.33
C LYS A 330 -11.17 5.81 -29.34
N LYS A 331 -11.84 4.79 -28.79
CA LYS A 331 -13.31 4.70 -28.74
C LYS A 331 -13.91 5.50 -27.58
N ASN A 332 -13.24 5.52 -26.43
CA ASN A 332 -13.82 6.02 -25.18
C ASN A 332 -13.24 7.37 -24.72
N ILE A 333 -12.04 7.73 -25.16
CA ILE A 333 -11.35 8.98 -24.80
C ILE A 333 -11.28 9.83 -26.05
N ASN A 334 -12.36 10.56 -26.32
CA ASN A 334 -12.49 11.33 -27.57
C ASN A 334 -11.82 12.71 -27.49
N GLN A 335 -11.56 13.20 -26.29
CA GLN A 335 -10.93 14.49 -26.04
C GLN A 335 -9.43 14.33 -25.82
N ARG A 336 -8.64 15.28 -26.34
CA ARG A 336 -7.20 15.36 -26.07
C ARG A 336 -6.99 15.38 -24.55
N SER A 337 -6.22 14.42 -24.06
CA SER A 337 -6.07 14.13 -22.64
C SER A 337 -4.62 13.78 -22.34
N LEU A 338 -4.21 13.89 -21.08
CA LEU A 338 -2.96 13.32 -20.59
C LEU A 338 -3.20 11.86 -20.26
N ILE A 339 -2.40 10.96 -20.81
CA ILE A 339 -2.43 9.55 -20.45
C ILE A 339 -1.10 9.22 -19.79
N ILE A 340 -1.15 8.87 -18.50
CA ILE A 340 0.01 8.39 -17.76
C ILE A 340 -0.13 6.88 -17.67
N LEU A 341 0.72 6.18 -18.41
CA LEU A 341 0.71 4.74 -18.57
C LEU A 341 1.78 4.12 -17.67
N TYR A 342 1.34 3.44 -16.62
CA TYR A 342 2.19 2.62 -15.76
C TYR A 342 2.36 1.25 -16.38
N THR A 343 3.57 0.95 -16.83
CA THR A 343 3.92 -0.34 -17.43
C THR A 343 5.42 -0.61 -17.24
N ASN A 344 5.90 -1.77 -17.65
CA ASN A 344 7.31 -2.08 -17.63
C ASN A 344 7.73 -2.82 -18.90
N PHE A 345 8.85 -2.41 -19.47
CA PHE A 345 9.48 -3.04 -20.64
C PHE A 345 10.86 -3.54 -20.24
N GLU A 346 11.10 -4.84 -20.32
CA GLU A 346 12.41 -5.43 -19.97
C GLU A 346 13.45 -5.28 -21.06
N THR A 347 13.04 -5.34 -22.33
CA THR A 347 13.94 -5.29 -23.48
C THR A 347 13.45 -4.31 -24.55
N MET A 348 14.38 -3.89 -25.41
CA MET A 348 14.08 -3.06 -26.59
C MET A 348 13.09 -3.75 -27.55
N ASP A 349 13.20 -5.07 -27.73
CA ASP A 349 12.27 -5.83 -28.59
C ASP A 349 10.85 -5.83 -28.03
N GLY A 350 10.73 -5.92 -26.69
CA GLY A 350 9.46 -5.79 -26.00
C GLY A 350 8.80 -4.44 -26.27
N LEU A 351 9.57 -3.35 -26.21
CA LEU A 351 9.09 -2.01 -26.56
C LEU A 351 8.69 -1.92 -28.04
N HIS A 352 9.56 -2.36 -28.97
CA HIS A 352 9.31 -2.24 -30.41
C HIS A 352 8.02 -2.93 -30.85
N ARG A 353 7.68 -4.06 -30.22
CA ARG A 353 6.41 -4.76 -30.47
C ARG A 353 5.19 -3.89 -30.15
N GLN A 354 5.26 -3.09 -29.09
CA GLN A 354 4.14 -2.26 -28.62
C GLN A 354 4.16 -0.82 -29.15
N LEU A 355 5.31 -0.39 -29.66
CA LEU A 355 5.57 0.97 -30.12
C LEU A 355 4.57 1.50 -31.17
N PRO A 356 4.08 0.71 -32.16
CA PRO A 356 3.06 1.18 -33.09
C PRO A 356 1.78 1.67 -32.39
N TYR A 357 1.35 0.97 -31.33
CA TYR A 357 0.16 1.31 -30.57
C TYR A 357 0.38 2.53 -29.69
N LEU A 358 1.54 2.61 -29.02
CA LEU A 358 1.92 3.79 -28.22
C LEU A 358 1.99 5.06 -29.07
N LYS A 359 2.56 4.95 -30.28
CA LYS A 359 2.56 6.04 -31.27
C LYS A 359 1.14 6.40 -31.71
N GLY A 360 0.26 5.42 -31.87
CA GLY A 360 -1.16 5.63 -32.14
C GLY A 360 -1.85 6.46 -31.05
N ILE A 361 -1.60 6.14 -29.78
CA ILE A 361 -2.13 6.89 -28.63
C ILE A 361 -1.54 8.31 -28.58
N ALA A 362 -0.22 8.44 -28.77
CA ALA A 362 0.51 9.71 -28.70
C ALA A 362 0.12 10.73 -29.79
N LYS A 363 -0.49 10.27 -30.89
CA LYS A 363 -1.04 11.17 -31.93
C LYS A 363 -2.28 11.94 -31.44
N SER A 364 -3.11 11.33 -30.60
CA SER A 364 -4.38 11.90 -30.13
C SER A 364 -4.30 12.46 -28.70
N HIS A 365 -3.40 11.92 -27.89
CA HIS A 365 -3.26 12.24 -26.47
C HIS A 365 -1.80 12.51 -26.12
N LEU A 366 -1.55 13.29 -25.07
CA LEU A 366 -0.20 13.41 -24.54
C LEU A 366 0.10 12.15 -23.73
N LEU A 367 1.04 11.32 -24.20
CA LEU A 367 1.38 10.06 -23.55
C LEU A 367 2.65 10.20 -22.71
N VAL A 368 2.56 9.79 -21.45
CA VAL A 368 3.67 9.61 -20.52
C VAL A 368 3.75 8.13 -20.15
N VAL A 369 4.85 7.47 -20.47
CA VAL A 369 5.11 6.09 -20.06
C VAL A 369 5.96 6.08 -18.80
N VAL A 370 5.43 5.53 -17.73
CA VAL A 370 6.11 5.36 -16.45
C VAL A 370 6.56 3.91 -16.35
N PHE A 371 7.87 3.71 -16.21
CA PHE A 371 8.47 2.38 -16.10
C PHE A 371 9.65 2.36 -15.14
N PHE A 372 10.06 1.15 -14.76
CA PHE A 372 10.83 0.93 -13.55
C PHE A 372 12.31 0.63 -13.83
N GLN A 373 13.17 1.16 -12.96
CA GLN A 373 14.55 0.72 -12.79
C GLN A 373 14.60 -0.37 -11.71
N ASN A 374 15.35 -1.43 -11.96
CA ASN A 374 15.63 -2.43 -10.93
C ASN A 374 16.79 -1.94 -10.05
N THR A 375 16.53 -1.71 -8.76
CA THR A 375 17.57 -1.23 -7.81
C THR A 375 18.53 -2.34 -7.37
N GLU A 376 18.13 -3.61 -7.43
CA GLU A 376 18.99 -4.75 -7.07
C GLU A 376 20.20 -4.84 -7.99
N LEU A 377 20.03 -4.47 -9.26
CA LEU A 377 21.13 -4.37 -10.23
C LEU A 377 22.19 -3.35 -9.80
N ASN A 378 21.81 -2.26 -9.13
CA ASN A 378 22.78 -1.26 -8.66
C ASN A 378 23.71 -1.84 -7.58
N ALA A 379 23.20 -2.75 -6.74
CA ALA A 379 24.02 -3.42 -5.74
C ALA A 379 25.09 -4.31 -6.40
N ILE A 380 24.72 -5.01 -7.47
CA ILE A 380 25.64 -5.85 -8.27
C ILE A 380 26.69 -4.98 -8.98
N ILE A 381 26.27 -3.86 -9.60
CA ILE A 381 27.16 -2.98 -10.36
C ILE A 381 28.20 -2.31 -9.45
N ASN A 382 27.80 -1.90 -8.24
CA ASN A 382 28.67 -1.19 -7.30
C ASN A 382 29.54 -2.12 -6.44
N LYS A 383 29.26 -3.43 -6.43
CA LYS A 383 30.07 -4.41 -5.71
C LYS A 383 31.48 -4.48 -6.32
N LYS A 384 32.52 -4.56 -5.47
CA LYS A 384 33.85 -4.95 -5.91
C LYS A 384 33.82 -6.41 -6.36
N THR A 385 34.43 -6.70 -7.51
CA THR A 385 34.41 -8.02 -8.14
C THR A 385 35.77 -8.68 -7.95
N ASP A 386 35.80 -9.83 -7.29
CA ASP A 386 37.03 -10.60 -7.02
C ASP A 386 37.11 -11.85 -7.90
N THR A 387 35.98 -12.29 -8.49
CA THR A 387 35.90 -13.48 -9.34
C THR A 387 35.43 -13.16 -10.77
N ILE A 388 35.80 -14.00 -11.74
CA ILE A 388 35.37 -13.87 -13.14
C ILE A 388 33.83 -13.91 -13.26
N GLN A 389 33.17 -14.76 -12.47
CA GLN A 389 31.71 -14.84 -12.46
C GLN A 389 31.07 -13.51 -12.03
N GLU A 390 31.59 -12.87 -10.98
CA GLU A 390 31.11 -11.55 -10.55
C GLU A 390 31.35 -10.47 -11.61
N VAL A 391 32.42 -10.57 -12.41
CA VAL A 391 32.64 -9.68 -13.56
C VAL A 391 31.55 -9.90 -14.62
N TYR A 392 31.20 -11.14 -14.94
CA TYR A 392 30.11 -11.44 -15.88
C TYR A 392 28.76 -10.90 -15.38
N ASP A 393 28.43 -11.16 -14.11
CA ASP A 393 27.17 -10.70 -13.50
C ASP A 393 27.08 -9.16 -13.55
N LYS A 394 28.19 -8.47 -13.26
CA LYS A 394 28.28 -7.01 -13.36
C LYS A 394 28.07 -6.50 -14.79
N VAL A 395 28.73 -7.08 -15.79
CA VAL A 395 28.57 -6.66 -17.19
C VAL A 395 27.13 -6.87 -17.67
N ILE A 396 26.51 -7.98 -17.28
CA ILE A 396 25.10 -8.25 -17.59
C ILE A 396 24.17 -7.22 -16.92
N ALA A 397 24.40 -6.91 -15.65
CA ALA A 397 23.64 -5.90 -14.92
C ALA A 397 23.76 -4.51 -15.55
N GLU A 398 24.98 -4.10 -15.94
CA GLU A 398 25.22 -2.84 -16.66
C GLU A 398 24.51 -2.79 -18.01
N LYS A 399 24.52 -3.90 -18.76
CA LYS A 399 23.80 -4.03 -20.03
C LYS A 399 22.29 -3.82 -19.83
N PHE A 400 21.67 -4.47 -18.85
CA PHE A 400 20.25 -4.30 -18.57
C PHE A 400 19.90 -2.85 -18.19
N MET A 401 20.74 -2.21 -17.36
CA MET A 401 20.57 -0.80 -17.01
C MET A 401 20.67 0.13 -18.22
N PHE A 402 21.62 -0.17 -19.12
CA PHE A 402 21.79 0.57 -20.37
C PHE A 402 20.58 0.41 -21.29
N GLU A 403 20.04 -0.81 -21.44
CA GLU A 403 18.83 -1.06 -22.24
C GLU A 403 17.62 -0.26 -21.72
N LYS A 404 17.40 -0.15 -20.40
CA LYS A 404 16.32 0.69 -19.85
C LYS A 404 16.46 2.17 -20.25
N ARG A 405 17.69 2.70 -20.32
CA ARG A 405 17.96 4.07 -20.80
C ARG A 405 17.70 4.20 -22.31
N LEU A 406 18.05 3.17 -23.08
CA LEU A 406 17.74 3.13 -24.52
C LEU A 406 16.22 3.15 -24.76
N ILE A 407 15.44 2.40 -23.98
CA ILE A 407 13.97 2.40 -24.04
C ILE A 407 13.42 3.81 -23.82
N ALA A 408 13.92 4.54 -22.80
CA ALA A 408 13.52 5.92 -22.54
C ALA A 408 13.83 6.86 -23.72
N ASN A 409 15.03 6.72 -24.29
CA ASN A 409 15.46 7.51 -25.44
C ASN A 409 14.64 7.19 -26.70
N GLU A 410 14.30 5.92 -26.92
CA GLU A 410 13.51 5.49 -28.06
C GLU A 410 12.08 6.05 -28.00
N LEU A 411 11.44 6.00 -26.84
CA LEU A 411 10.13 6.65 -26.62
C LEU A 411 10.19 8.15 -26.93
N LYS A 412 11.24 8.83 -26.45
CA LYS A 412 11.45 10.27 -26.66
C LYS A 412 11.59 10.63 -28.14
N LYS A 413 12.21 9.78 -28.97
CA LYS A 413 12.31 10.01 -30.44
C LYS A 413 10.95 10.15 -31.11
N TYR A 414 9.93 9.50 -30.58
CA TYR A 414 8.55 9.56 -31.10
C TYR A 414 7.66 10.58 -30.37
N GLY A 415 8.24 11.48 -29.58
CA GLY A 415 7.49 12.49 -28.82
C GLY A 415 6.71 11.91 -27.64
N ILE A 416 6.99 10.66 -27.25
CA ILE A 416 6.39 10.03 -26.08
C ILE A 416 7.24 10.39 -24.87
N HIS A 417 6.62 11.00 -23.85
CA HIS A 417 7.32 11.30 -22.62
C HIS A 417 7.52 10.03 -21.80
N SER A 418 8.61 9.97 -21.03
CA SER A 418 8.89 8.85 -20.14
C SER A 418 9.27 9.31 -18.74
N VAL A 419 8.93 8.49 -17.75
CA VAL A 419 9.45 8.55 -16.38
C VAL A 419 10.09 7.20 -16.10
N LEU A 420 11.42 7.17 -16.14
CA LEU A 420 12.20 6.01 -15.73
C LEU A 420 12.63 6.23 -14.27
N THR A 421 12.09 5.45 -13.35
CA THR A 421 12.24 5.69 -11.91
C THR A 421 12.36 4.39 -11.12
N GLN A 422 12.86 4.50 -9.89
CA GLN A 422 12.87 3.40 -8.93
C GLN A 422 11.46 3.27 -8.30
N PRO A 423 11.00 2.07 -7.94
CA PRO A 423 9.66 1.87 -7.37
C PRO A 423 9.37 2.77 -6.16
N GLU A 424 10.35 3.04 -5.30
CA GLU A 424 10.21 3.90 -4.12
C GLU A 424 9.98 5.38 -4.46
N ASN A 425 10.55 5.85 -5.57
CA ASN A 425 10.46 7.24 -6.02
C ASN A 425 9.31 7.47 -7.01
N LEU A 426 8.65 6.40 -7.46
CA LEU A 426 7.60 6.41 -8.48
C LEU A 426 6.55 7.49 -8.24
N THR A 427 6.01 7.57 -7.01
CA THR A 427 4.95 8.51 -6.66
C THR A 427 5.41 9.96 -6.82
N LEU A 428 6.61 10.28 -6.31
CA LEU A 428 7.16 11.63 -6.39
C LEU A 428 7.46 12.03 -7.84
N ASP A 429 8.10 11.14 -8.60
CA ASP A 429 8.50 11.41 -9.98
C ASP A 429 7.29 11.54 -10.92
N ALA A 430 6.25 10.74 -10.71
CA ALA A 430 4.99 10.86 -11.46
C ALA A 430 4.28 12.20 -11.17
N ILE A 431 4.24 12.64 -9.90
CA ILE A 431 3.70 13.95 -9.51
C ILE A 431 4.51 15.08 -10.16
N ASN A 432 5.84 15.03 -10.05
CA ASN A 432 6.73 16.04 -10.63
C ASN A 432 6.54 16.11 -12.15
N LYS A 433 6.40 14.97 -12.82
CA LYS A 433 6.16 14.93 -14.27
C LYS A 433 4.83 15.56 -14.66
N TYR A 434 3.76 15.27 -13.94
CA TYR A 434 2.46 15.91 -14.15
C TYR A 434 2.54 17.43 -13.95
N LEU A 435 3.18 17.89 -12.87
CA LEU A 435 3.36 19.31 -12.59
C LEU A 435 4.22 20.01 -13.66
N GLU A 436 5.30 19.37 -14.14
CA GLU A 436 6.13 19.86 -15.25
C GLU A 436 5.30 20.07 -16.52
N ILE A 437 4.51 19.07 -16.91
CA ILE A 437 3.66 19.11 -18.09
C ILE A 437 2.60 20.22 -17.96
N LYS A 438 1.95 20.32 -16.80
CA LYS A 438 0.94 21.34 -16.51
C LYS A 438 1.55 22.75 -16.53
N ALA A 439 2.75 22.93 -15.96
CA ALA A 439 3.45 24.21 -15.95
C ALA A 439 3.84 24.67 -17.36
N ARG A 440 4.23 23.74 -18.24
CA ARG A 440 4.61 24.03 -19.63
C ARG A 440 3.42 24.26 -20.57
N GLY A 441 2.19 23.92 -20.17
CA GLY A 441 1.00 24.05 -21.02
C GLY A 441 1.09 23.22 -22.31
N ILE A 442 1.61 22.00 -22.22
CA ILE A 442 1.78 21.09 -23.39
C ILE A 442 0.47 20.39 -23.77
N LEU A 443 -0.46 20.30 -22.83
CA LEU A 443 -1.79 19.68 -22.99
C LEU A 443 -2.83 20.62 -23.56
#